data_AF-A0A7S0VQT6-F1
#
_entry.id   AF-A0A7S0VQT6-F1
#
_cell.length_a   1.000
_cell.length_b   1.000
_cell.length_c   1.000
_cell.angle_alpha   90.00
_cell.angle_beta   90.00
_cell.angle_gamma   90.00
#
_symmetry.space_group_name_H-M   'P 1'
#
loop_
_entity.id
_entity.type
_entity.pdbx_description
1 polymer ?
#
loop_
_entity_poly.entity_id
_entity_poly.type
_entity_poly.pdbx_seq_one_letter_code
_entity_poly.pdbx_strand_id
1 'polypeptide(L)'
;AFTQQQVYGDMLGMCRDAGTGKCWIYSGFLVNEVMVTAEDQNIWRCYLSMGKYDTALLYCQTLEQRERVLTAQADHYYQEGQWELAATIYAKTHRSFEEVTLGFITLGEKGALKRYLSDKLDNIRGTDRTQLTMICTWLCEMYLDKLNSVKGGGIDRPAVAAGGGDGAGGGYG
;
A
#
# COMPACT_ATOMS: atom_id res chain seq x y z
N ALA A 1 34.81 32.03 15.61
CA ALA A 1 33.89 31.71 14.52
C ALA A 1 34.62 30.79 13.55
N PHE A 2 34.20 29.54 13.42
CA PHE A 2 34.79 28.59 12.47
C PHE A 2 34.20 28.91 11.09
N THR A 3 34.88 29.77 10.33
CA THR A 3 34.54 29.96 8.92
C THR A 3 34.97 28.69 8.22
N GLN A 4 34.00 27.84 7.93
CA GLN A 4 34.18 26.70 7.05
C GLN A 4 34.66 27.28 5.71
N GLN A 5 35.97 27.23 5.48
CA GLN A 5 36.61 27.73 4.29
C GLN A 5 35.92 27.03 3.12
N GLN A 6 35.27 27.79 2.22
CA GLN A 6 34.80 27.26 0.94
C GLN A 6 36.04 26.81 0.18
N VAL A 7 36.42 25.54 0.35
CA VAL A 7 37.63 24.91 -0.22
C VAL A 7 37.64 24.99 -1.76
N TYR A 8 36.52 25.39 -2.38
CA TYR A 8 36.27 25.33 -3.81
C TYR A 8 36.16 26.68 -4.51
N GLY A 9 36.21 27.82 -3.80
CA GLY A 9 35.99 29.17 -4.38
C GLY A 9 34.57 29.38 -4.94
N ASP A 10 34.26 30.61 -5.37
CA ASP A 10 32.98 30.91 -6.01
C ASP A 10 32.93 30.33 -7.44
N MET A 11 31.82 29.67 -7.78
CA MET A 11 31.65 29.10 -9.12
C MET A 11 31.53 30.22 -10.16
N LEU A 12 32.43 30.22 -11.14
CA LEU A 12 32.50 31.25 -12.19
C LEU A 12 31.59 30.92 -13.36
N GLY A 13 31.46 29.65 -13.73
CA GLY A 13 30.57 29.25 -14.81
C GLY A 13 30.68 27.78 -15.22
N MET A 14 29.96 27.44 -16.28
CA MET A 14 29.99 26.13 -16.91
C MET A 14 30.15 26.28 -18.43
N CYS A 15 30.85 25.35 -19.07
CA CYS A 15 31.01 25.29 -20.52
C CYS A 15 30.80 23.86 -21.02
N ARG A 16 30.22 23.71 -22.21
CA ARG A 16 30.08 22.42 -22.88
C ARG A 16 31.11 22.32 -24.00
N ASP A 17 31.91 21.27 -24.00
CA ASP A 17 32.84 21.02 -25.10
C ASP A 17 32.07 20.50 -26.33
N ALA A 18 32.22 21.19 -27.46
CA ALA A 18 31.48 20.88 -28.69
C ALA A 18 31.97 19.61 -29.39
N GLY A 19 33.22 19.19 -29.14
CA GLY A 19 33.81 18.00 -29.75
C GLY A 19 33.47 16.70 -29.01
N THR A 20 33.51 16.72 -27.68
CA THR A 20 33.27 15.54 -26.82
C THR A 20 31.87 15.51 -26.22
N GLY A 21 31.12 16.62 -26.25
CA GLY A 21 29.80 16.73 -25.63
C GLY A 21 29.82 16.80 -24.10
N LYS A 22 31.01 16.78 -23.49
CA LYS A 22 31.21 16.81 -22.04
C LYS A 22 30.93 18.20 -21.48
N CYS A 23 30.29 18.24 -20.31
CA CYS A 23 30.06 19.49 -19.59
C CYS A 23 31.14 19.68 -18.53
N TRP A 24 31.67 20.90 -18.44
CA TRP A 24 32.72 21.28 -17.51
C TRP A 24 32.23 22.44 -16.65
N ILE A 25 32.55 22.40 -15.36
CA ILE A 25 32.29 23.51 -14.43
C ILE A 25 33.64 24.00 -13.94
N TYR A 26 33.80 25.32 -13.91
CA TYR A 26 35.03 25.95 -13.45
C TYR A 26 34.77 27.01 -12.38
N SER A 27 35.69 27.05 -11.43
CA SER A 27 35.82 28.03 -10.36
C SER A 27 37.17 28.72 -10.50
N GLY A 28 37.42 29.78 -9.73
CA GLY A 28 38.71 30.49 -9.75
C GLY A 28 39.94 29.62 -9.47
N PHE A 29 39.76 28.43 -8.89
CA PHE A 29 40.85 27.54 -8.50
C PHE A 29 40.72 26.09 -9.00
N LEU A 30 39.60 25.71 -9.63
CA LEU A 30 39.30 24.32 -9.96
C LEU A 30 38.51 24.19 -11.26
N VAL A 31 38.81 23.18 -12.06
CA VAL A 31 38.04 22.77 -13.23
C VAL A 31 37.63 21.32 -13.05
N ASN A 32 36.33 21.04 -13.09
CA ASN A 32 35.76 19.71 -12.88
C ASN A 32 34.92 19.28 -14.08
N GLU A 33 35.07 18.02 -14.49
CA GLU A 33 34.19 17.39 -15.48
C GLU A 33 32.88 16.97 -14.82
N VAL A 34 31.75 17.35 -15.40
CA VAL A 34 30.43 16.89 -14.98
C VAL A 34 30.14 15.56 -15.66
N MET A 35 30.34 14.49 -14.91
CA MET A 35 29.95 13.14 -15.31
C MET A 35 28.45 12.96 -15.06
N VAL A 36 27.64 12.94 -16.12
CA VAL A 36 26.22 12.56 -16.03
C VAL A 36 26.16 11.04 -16.03
N THR A 37 26.23 10.43 -14.84
CA THR A 37 26.07 8.99 -14.68
C THR A 37 24.65 8.65 -14.26
N ALA A 38 24.03 7.70 -14.96
CA ALA A 38 22.73 7.11 -14.63
C ALA A 38 21.58 8.12 -14.43
N GLU A 39 21.40 9.05 -15.38
CA GLU A 39 20.29 10.03 -15.38
C GLU A 39 18.92 9.35 -15.19
N ASP A 40 18.77 8.15 -15.77
CA ASP A 40 17.56 7.35 -15.69
C ASP A 40 17.27 6.79 -14.29
N GLN A 41 18.29 6.64 -13.44
CA GLN A 41 18.17 5.98 -12.14
C GLN A 41 17.32 6.77 -11.15
N ASN A 42 17.19 8.08 -11.32
CA ASN A 42 16.41 8.96 -10.45
C ASN A 42 15.09 9.42 -11.07
N ILE A 43 14.77 8.99 -12.30
CA ILE A 43 13.53 9.36 -12.99
C ILE A 43 12.30 8.92 -12.19
N TRP A 44 12.34 7.75 -11.53
CA TRP A 44 11.25 7.29 -10.68
C TRP A 44 10.93 8.27 -9.53
N ARG A 45 11.91 9.02 -9.01
CA ARG A 45 11.69 10.03 -7.95
C ARG A 45 10.93 11.24 -8.49
N CYS A 46 11.23 11.63 -9.73
CA CYS A 46 10.50 12.70 -10.40
C CYS A 46 9.04 12.31 -10.60
N TYR A 47 8.78 11.12 -11.16
CA TYR A 47 7.40 10.63 -11.31
C TYR A 47 6.67 10.41 -9.99
N LEU A 48 7.40 9.98 -8.95
CA LEU A 48 6.85 9.84 -7.61
C LEU A 48 6.39 11.20 -7.05
N SER A 49 7.19 12.25 -7.23
CA SER A 49 6.81 13.61 -6.80
C SER A 49 5.61 14.18 -7.57
N MET A 50 5.35 13.67 -8.78
CA MET A 50 4.21 14.04 -9.60
C MET A 50 2.96 13.17 -9.33
N GLY A 51 3.03 12.19 -8.44
CA GLY A 51 1.93 11.26 -8.16
C GLY A 51 1.67 10.22 -9.28
N LYS A 52 2.58 10.07 -10.24
CA LYS A 52 2.45 9.10 -11.34
C LYS A 52 3.12 7.77 -10.99
N TYR A 53 2.48 6.99 -10.14
CA TYR A 53 3.04 5.76 -9.58
C TYR A 53 3.28 4.66 -10.63
N ASP A 54 2.35 4.46 -11.57
CA ASP A 54 2.48 3.41 -12.60
C ASP A 54 3.70 3.62 -13.51
N THR A 55 3.92 4.87 -13.93
CA THR A 55 5.13 5.23 -14.69
C THR A 55 6.36 5.12 -13.82
N ALA A 56 6.30 5.53 -12.55
CA ALA A 56 7.45 5.43 -11.64
C ALA A 56 7.90 3.96 -11.49
N LEU A 57 6.96 3.01 -11.37
CA LEU A 57 7.25 1.58 -11.27
C LEU A 57 7.92 1.00 -12.51
N LEU A 58 7.73 1.59 -13.70
CA LEU A 58 8.39 1.18 -14.94
C LEU A 58 9.87 1.58 -14.96
N TYR A 59 10.21 2.72 -14.36
CA TYR A 59 11.59 3.22 -14.27
C TYR A 59 12.36 2.72 -13.04
N CYS A 60 11.71 1.98 -12.13
CA CYS A 60 12.37 1.33 -11.00
C CYS A 60 13.24 0.17 -11.49
N GLN A 61 14.54 0.24 -11.21
CA GLN A 61 15.50 -0.81 -11.58
C GLN A 61 15.77 -1.79 -10.43
N THR A 62 15.65 -1.32 -9.18
CA THR A 62 15.90 -2.14 -7.99
C THR A 62 14.61 -2.44 -7.22
N LEU A 63 14.63 -3.54 -6.46
CA LEU A 63 13.53 -3.92 -5.56
C LEU A 63 13.26 -2.85 -4.50
N GLU A 64 14.32 -2.24 -3.95
CA GLU A 64 14.21 -1.15 -2.97
C GLU A 64 13.54 0.11 -3.54
N GLN A 65 13.87 0.49 -4.78
CA GLN A 65 13.20 1.61 -5.45
C GLN A 65 11.71 1.31 -5.65
N ARG A 66 11.41 0.09 -6.12
CA ARG A 66 10.03 -0.35 -6.31
C ARG A 66 9.26 -0.36 -4.99
N GLU A 67 9.87 -0.81 -3.91
CA GLU A 67 9.27 -0.82 -2.57
C GLU A 67 8.96 0.60 -2.09
N ARG A 68 9.88 1.56 -2.27
CA ARG A 68 9.62 2.97 -1.93
C ARG A 68 8.45 3.56 -2.71
N VAL A 69 8.35 3.27 -4.00
CA VAL A 69 7.24 3.75 -4.84
C VAL A 69 5.92 3.12 -4.41
N LEU A 70 5.88 1.81 -4.16
CA LEU A 70 4.68 1.10 -3.70
C LEU A 70 4.22 1.59 -2.32
N THR A 71 5.15 1.82 -1.40
CA THR A 71 4.84 2.36 -0.08
C THR A 71 4.21 3.74 -0.19
N ALA A 72 4.81 4.64 -0.97
CA ALA A 72 4.27 5.98 -1.18
C ALA A 72 2.91 5.96 -1.93
N GLN A 73 2.72 5.01 -2.85
CA GLN A 73 1.43 4.79 -3.52
C GLN A 73 0.36 4.32 -2.54
N ALA A 74 0.69 3.38 -1.65
CA ALA A 74 -0.22 2.90 -0.62
C ALA A 74 -0.59 4.01 0.38
N ASP A 75 0.40 4.79 0.82
CA ASP A 75 0.19 5.93 1.72
C ASP A 75 -0.74 6.99 1.09
N HIS A 76 -0.63 7.22 -0.22
CA HIS A 76 -1.55 8.10 -0.95
C HIS A 76 -2.99 7.59 -0.93
N TYR A 77 -3.21 6.32 -1.32
CA TYR A 77 -4.56 5.74 -1.30
C TYR A 77 -5.15 5.64 0.11
N TYR A 78 -4.30 5.44 1.12
CA TYR A 78 -4.71 5.47 2.52
C TYR A 78 -5.20 6.86 2.93
N GLN A 79 -4.51 7.94 2.51
CA GLN A 79 -4.95 9.32 2.79
C GLN A 79 -6.22 9.70 2.02
N GLU A 80 -6.42 9.16 0.81
CA GLU A 80 -7.64 9.38 0.01
C GLU A 80 -8.86 8.59 0.50
N GLY A 81 -8.68 7.70 1.49
CA GLY A 81 -9.76 6.86 2.02
C GLY A 81 -10.10 5.65 1.14
N GLN A 82 -9.25 5.32 0.16
CA GLN A 82 -9.40 4.13 -0.67
C GLN A 82 -8.75 2.92 0.02
N TRP A 83 -9.33 2.52 1.15
CA TRP A 83 -8.74 1.54 2.08
C TRP A 83 -8.45 0.18 1.44
N GLU A 84 -9.36 -0.34 0.61
CA GLU A 84 -9.18 -1.65 -0.04
C GLU A 84 -8.02 -1.64 -1.05
N LEU A 85 -7.88 -0.57 -1.83
CA LEU A 85 -6.77 -0.42 -2.78
C LEU A 85 -5.45 -0.26 -2.02
N ALA A 86 -5.42 0.59 -0.99
CA ALA A 86 -4.27 0.74 -0.10
C ALA A 86 -3.85 -0.61 0.49
N ALA A 87 -4.81 -1.41 0.98
CA ALA A 87 -4.57 -2.75 1.52
C ALA A 87 -3.89 -3.70 0.52
N THR A 88 -4.35 -3.75 -0.74
CA THR A 88 -3.73 -4.61 -1.77
C THR A 88 -2.28 -4.21 -2.08
N ILE A 89 -1.97 -2.92 -2.01
CA ILE A 89 -0.63 -2.42 -2.30
C ILE A 89 0.27 -2.63 -1.07
N TYR A 90 -0.19 -2.31 0.14
CA TYR A 90 0.55 -2.58 1.39
C TYR A 90 0.92 -4.05 1.54
N ALA A 91 0.07 -4.99 1.12
CA ALA A 91 0.37 -6.41 1.17
C ALA A 91 1.65 -6.78 0.39
N LYS A 92 1.94 -6.07 -0.70
CA LYS A 92 3.13 -6.27 -1.56
C LYS A 92 4.39 -5.55 -1.05
N THR A 93 4.26 -4.71 -0.02
CA THR A 93 5.38 -3.94 0.55
C THR A 93 6.01 -4.66 1.74
N HIS A 94 7.21 -4.21 2.12
CA HIS A 94 7.92 -4.64 3.31
C HIS A 94 7.59 -3.81 4.57
N ARG A 95 6.50 -3.03 4.54
CA ARG A 95 5.98 -2.33 5.72
C ARG A 95 5.71 -3.29 6.87
N SER A 96 5.87 -2.78 8.09
CA SER A 96 5.60 -3.55 9.31
C SER A 96 4.16 -4.06 9.29
N PHE A 97 3.99 -5.36 9.53
CA PHE A 97 2.69 -5.99 9.58
C PHE A 97 1.80 -5.32 10.63
N GLU A 98 2.35 -5.02 11.80
CA GLU A 98 1.65 -4.42 12.93
C GLU A 98 1.18 -3.00 12.62
N GLU A 99 2.04 -2.19 12.00
CA GLU A 99 1.73 -0.79 11.64
C GLU A 99 0.49 -0.72 10.73
N VAL A 100 0.49 -1.52 9.65
CA VAL A 100 -0.61 -1.55 8.67
C VAL A 100 -1.88 -2.13 9.29
N THR A 101 -1.75 -3.23 10.03
CA THR A 101 -2.87 -3.93 10.65
C THR A 101 -3.57 -3.06 11.70
N LEU A 102 -2.78 -2.43 12.58
CA LEU A 102 -3.30 -1.52 13.59
C LEU A 102 -3.94 -0.30 12.94
N GLY A 103 -3.36 0.23 11.87
CA GLY A 103 -3.95 1.29 11.06
C GLY A 103 -5.38 0.96 10.60
N PHE A 104 -5.60 -0.20 9.99
CA PHE A 104 -6.94 -0.61 9.55
C PHE A 104 -7.91 -0.91 10.71
N ILE A 105 -7.42 -1.46 11.82
CA ILE A 105 -8.25 -1.70 13.01
C ILE A 105 -8.75 -0.38 13.60
N THR A 106 -7.88 0.63 13.72
CA THR A 106 -8.26 1.94 14.28
C THR A 106 -9.30 2.67 13.44
N LEU A 107 -9.29 2.45 12.13
CA LEU A 107 -10.30 2.98 11.21
C LEU A 107 -11.62 2.19 11.24
N GLY A 108 -11.63 0.97 11.80
CA GLY A 108 -12.79 0.08 11.80
C GLY A 108 -13.07 -0.58 10.43
N GLU A 109 -12.13 -0.48 9.49
CA GLU A 109 -12.30 -0.93 8.10
C GLU A 109 -12.03 -2.44 7.96
N LYS A 110 -13.02 -3.25 8.33
CA LYS A 110 -12.93 -4.72 8.25
C LYS A 110 -12.74 -5.24 6.82
N GLY A 111 -13.31 -4.56 5.81
CA GLY A 111 -13.17 -4.96 4.40
C GLY A 111 -11.72 -4.89 3.92
N ALA A 112 -11.08 -3.74 4.14
CA ALA A 112 -9.68 -3.51 3.79
C ALA A 112 -8.73 -4.42 4.57
N LEU A 113 -8.96 -4.61 5.88
CA LEU A 113 -8.16 -5.52 6.69
C LEU A 113 -8.20 -6.95 6.14
N LYS A 114 -9.39 -7.45 5.79
CA LYS A 114 -9.53 -8.78 5.20
C LYS A 114 -8.77 -8.90 3.88
N ARG A 115 -8.86 -7.88 3.01
CA ARG A 115 -8.15 -7.84 1.73
C ARG A 115 -6.64 -7.88 1.94
N TYR A 116 -6.12 -7.06 2.85
CA TYR A 116 -4.70 -7.02 3.23
C TYR A 116 -4.22 -8.39 3.73
N LEU A 117 -4.93 -8.99 4.68
CA LEU A 117 -4.54 -10.29 5.27
C LEU A 117 -4.55 -11.42 4.23
N SER A 118 -5.53 -11.42 3.31
CA SER A 118 -5.61 -12.42 2.25
C SER A 118 -4.42 -12.28 1.29
N ASP A 119 -4.14 -11.06 0.80
CA ASP A 119 -3.00 -10.83 -0.11
C ASP A 119 -1.65 -11.05 0.61
N LYS A 120 -1.56 -10.76 1.91
CA LYS A 120 -0.33 -11.00 2.68
C LYS A 120 -0.08 -12.49 2.87
N LEU A 121 -1.13 -13.28 3.09
CA LEU A 121 -1.04 -14.74 3.22
C LEU A 121 -0.47 -15.38 1.95
N ASP A 122 -0.91 -14.92 0.78
CA ASP A 122 -0.40 -15.41 -0.52
C ASP A 122 1.09 -15.12 -0.73
N ASN A 123 1.63 -14.10 -0.05
CA ASN A 123 3.00 -13.64 -0.19
C ASN A 123 3.92 -14.04 0.97
N ILE A 124 3.41 -14.71 2.01
CA ILE A 124 4.23 -15.18 3.13
C ILE A 124 5.11 -16.35 2.68
N ARG A 125 6.42 -16.17 2.81
CA ARG A 125 7.38 -17.28 2.69
C ARG A 125 7.18 -18.17 3.93
N GLY A 126 6.97 -19.47 3.73
CA GLY A 126 6.55 -20.43 4.77
C GLY A 126 7.47 -20.62 6.00
N THR A 127 8.44 -19.73 6.22
CA THR A 127 9.34 -19.67 7.37
C THR A 127 8.64 -19.06 8.60
N ASP A 128 7.72 -18.11 8.44
CA ASP A 128 7.04 -17.42 9.56
C ASP A 128 5.73 -18.11 9.98
N ARG A 129 5.86 -19.28 10.61
CA ARG A 129 4.70 -20.07 11.09
C ARG A 129 3.81 -19.34 12.08
N THR A 130 4.38 -18.46 12.92
CA THR A 130 3.63 -17.69 13.92
C THR A 130 2.74 -16.64 13.28
N GLN A 131 3.30 -15.84 12.36
CA GLN A 131 2.53 -14.85 11.60
C GLN A 131 1.45 -15.50 10.74
N LEU A 132 1.80 -16.62 10.07
CA LEU A 132 0.84 -17.37 9.28
C LEU A 132 -0.34 -17.87 10.13
N THR A 133 -0.06 -18.44 11.30
CA THR A 133 -1.10 -18.91 12.22
C THR A 133 -1.99 -17.75 12.67
N MET A 134 -1.40 -16.62 13.07
CA MET A 134 -2.14 -15.42 13.49
C MET A 134 -3.06 -14.91 12.38
N ILE A 135 -2.54 -14.76 11.16
CA ILE A 135 -3.31 -14.30 9.99
C ILE A 135 -4.45 -15.27 9.68
N CYS A 136 -4.19 -16.58 9.73
CA CYS A 136 -5.22 -17.60 9.50
C CYS A 136 -6.32 -17.55 10.57
N THR A 137 -5.96 -17.44 11.84
CA THR A 137 -6.92 -17.32 12.94
C THR A 137 -7.81 -16.09 12.75
N TRP A 138 -7.23 -14.94 12.44
CA TRP A 138 -7.97 -13.71 12.18
C TRP A 138 -8.88 -13.82 10.96
N LEU A 139 -8.39 -14.39 9.86
CA LEU A 139 -9.23 -14.62 8.68
C LEU A 139 -10.40 -15.54 9.01
N CYS A 140 -10.17 -16.64 9.74
CA CYS A 140 -11.21 -17.55 10.20
C CYS A 140 -12.27 -16.82 11.05
N GLU A 141 -11.85 -16.01 12.03
CA GLU A 141 -12.75 -15.18 12.84
C GLU A 141 -13.62 -14.27 11.95
N MET A 142 -13.01 -13.57 10.99
CA MET A 142 -13.75 -12.70 10.05
C MET A 142 -14.72 -13.46 9.15
N TYR A 143 -14.36 -14.68 8.70
CA TYR A 143 -15.25 -15.52 7.91
C TYR A 143 -16.41 -16.08 8.74
N LEU A 144 -16.14 -16.48 10.00
CA LEU A 144 -17.17 -16.92 10.94
C LEU A 144 -18.15 -15.81 11.29
N ASP A 145 -17.65 -14.60 11.55
CA ASP A 145 -18.49 -13.41 11.76
C ASP A 145 -19.41 -13.16 10.56
N LYS A 146 -18.88 -13.28 9.34
CA LYS A 146 -19.68 -13.13 8.12
C LYS A 146 -20.76 -14.21 8.01
N LEU A 147 -20.44 -15.47 8.28
CA LEU A 147 -21.42 -16.56 8.28
C LEU A 147 -22.51 -16.37 9.34
N ASN A 148 -22.12 -15.94 10.54
CA ASN A 148 -23.04 -15.65 11.63
C ASN A 148 -23.99 -14.49 11.29
N SER A 149 -23.48 -13.44 10.63
CA SER A 149 -24.32 -12.32 10.16
C SER A 149 -25.37 -12.76 9.14
N VAL A 150 -25.02 -13.69 8.24
CA VAL A 150 -25.95 -14.24 7.24
C VAL A 150 -27.00 -15.14 7.90
N LYS A 151 -26.59 -15.97 8.87
CA LYS A 151 -27.49 -16.88 9.58
C LYS A 151 -28.48 -16.14 10.49
N GLY A 152 -28.03 -15.08 11.17
CA GLY A 152 -28.88 -14.22 12.00
C GLY A 152 -29.97 -13.50 11.18
N GLY A 153 -29.66 -13.08 9.94
CA GLY A 153 -30.65 -12.46 9.05
C GLY A 153 -31.69 -13.44 8.47
N GLY A 154 -31.46 -14.75 8.56
CA GLY A 154 -32.35 -15.78 8.00
C GLY A 154 -33.33 -16.42 9.00
N ILE A 155 -33.16 -16.20 10.31
CA ILE A 155 -33.91 -16.91 11.36
C ILE A 155 -35.02 -16.05 11.99
N ASP A 156 -35.12 -14.76 11.67
CA ASP A 156 -36.17 -13.85 12.16
C ASP A 156 -37.36 -13.69 11.19
N ARG A 157 -37.74 -14.75 10.45
CA ARG A 157 -39.12 -14.85 9.95
C ARG A 157 -39.93 -15.64 10.98
N PRO A 158 -40.78 -15.01 11.79
CA PRO A 158 -41.74 -15.75 12.58
C PRO A 158 -42.72 -16.41 11.60
N ALA A 159 -42.51 -17.70 11.33
CA ALA A 159 -43.52 -18.58 10.77
C ALA A 159 -44.57 -18.83 11.88
N VAL A 160 -45.36 -17.81 12.19
CA VAL A 160 -46.57 -17.98 12.99
C VAL A 160 -47.60 -18.65 12.10
N ALA A 161 -47.67 -19.97 12.26
CA ALA A 161 -48.85 -20.82 12.21
C ALA A 161 -49.93 -20.47 11.18
N ALA A 162 -49.86 -21.11 10.01
CA ALA A 162 -51.03 -21.36 9.17
C ALA A 162 -51.13 -22.87 8.91
N GLY A 163 -51.89 -23.54 9.76
CA GLY A 163 -52.24 -24.97 9.67
C GLY A 163 -52.32 -25.56 11.08
N GLY A 164 -53.43 -26.12 11.56
CA GLY A 164 -54.76 -26.37 11.04
C GLY A 164 -55.58 -26.96 12.21
N GLY A 165 -56.90 -26.99 12.11
CA GLY A 165 -57.73 -27.61 13.16
C GLY A 165 -59.22 -27.45 12.93
N ASP A 166 -59.75 -28.39 12.14
CA ASP A 166 -61.00 -29.13 12.34
C ASP A 166 -62.35 -28.40 12.43
N GLY A 167 -63.24 -28.81 11.52
CA GLY A 167 -64.67 -28.55 11.63
C GLY A 167 -65.36 -29.53 12.57
N ALA A 168 -66.46 -29.08 13.18
CA ALA A 168 -67.67 -29.88 13.45
C ALA A 168 -68.78 -28.98 14.00
N GLY A 169 -69.93 -29.00 13.33
CA GLY A 169 -71.24 -29.24 13.95
C GLY A 169 -71.95 -28.13 14.73
N GLY A 170 -73.05 -27.64 14.14
CA GLY A 170 -74.36 -27.59 14.80
C GLY A 170 -74.76 -26.31 15.55
N GLY A 171 -75.83 -25.65 15.11
CA GLY A 171 -76.48 -24.59 15.88
C GLY A 171 -77.60 -23.87 15.13
N TYR A 172 -78.82 -24.39 15.26
CA TYR A 172 -80.17 -23.79 15.18
C TYR A 172 -80.35 -22.37 14.60
N GLY A 173 -81.28 -22.25 13.64
CA GLY A 173 -81.88 -21.01 13.16
C GLY A 173 -82.71 -21.24 11.91
#